data_AF-A0A2D9H349-F1
#
_entry.id   AF-A0A2D9H349-F1
#
_cell.length_a   1.000
_cell.length_b   1.000
_cell.length_c   1.000
_cell.angle_alpha   90.00
_cell.angle_beta   90.00
_cell.angle_gamma   90.00
#
_symmetry.space_group_name_H-M   'P 1'
#
loop_
_entity.id
_entity.type
_entity.pdbx_description
1 polymer ?
#
loop_
_entity_poly.entity_id
_entity_poly.type
_entity_poly.pdbx_seq_one_letter_code
_entity_poly.pdbx_strand_id
1 'polypeptide(L)'
;QPAATPYETTEVAEQDETDVLGADPFEADPLEGAWPDERAHGTRVLPWDDEQGWPEAAPEPRTPLLERARRALLLAVLGGAVTAAVVAVPLLAVTSLMLVVWLLRSGSIAAGTVGARRQERGRRWWDGPRLLLGAPWDLVRSIPSTLVLQLWSLGLALAAGLLCYAVALDVPSTLAVTGAVLVGSLWWGPGGSRVRSPVGRVVRPLSATLGVWAVSLALVAVAGAGAAYLALDGVDWTPLEGRPLSGVTVPALQR
;
A
#
# COMPACT_ATOMS: atom_id res chain seq x y z
N GLN A 1 -34.89 -38.13 15.20
CA GLN A 1 -35.23 -37.70 13.83
C GLN A 1 -36.04 -36.41 13.93
N PRO A 2 -35.67 -35.37 13.17
CA PRO A 2 -36.18 -34.00 13.29
C PRO A 2 -37.29 -33.67 12.27
N ALA A 3 -37.83 -32.45 12.36
CA ALA A 3 -38.51 -31.60 11.35
C ALA A 3 -39.87 -31.07 11.87
N ALA A 4 -40.02 -29.75 12.06
CA ALA A 4 -40.52 -28.76 11.06
C ALA A 4 -42.05 -28.87 10.94
N THR A 5 -42.90 -27.85 10.86
CA THR A 5 -42.90 -26.38 10.69
C THR A 5 -44.40 -26.02 10.66
N PRO A 6 -44.86 -24.80 10.96
CA PRO A 6 -46.15 -24.35 10.46
C PRO A 6 -45.92 -23.38 9.30
N TYR A 7 -46.15 -23.83 8.08
CA TYR A 7 -46.65 -23.00 6.99
C TYR A 7 -47.95 -23.61 6.50
N GLU A 8 -48.98 -22.77 6.45
CA GLU A 8 -50.21 -22.79 5.65
C GLU A 8 -51.41 -22.43 6.53
N THR A 9 -51.96 -21.22 6.37
CA THR A 9 -53.29 -21.12 5.73
C THR A 9 -53.54 -19.69 5.24
N THR A 10 -54.05 -19.64 4.02
CA THR A 10 -54.60 -18.54 3.24
C THR A 10 -55.82 -17.89 3.89
N GLU A 11 -55.96 -16.57 3.76
CA GLU A 11 -57.28 -15.94 3.63
C GLU A 11 -57.26 -14.96 2.45
N VAL A 12 -58.18 -15.19 1.52
CA VAL A 12 -58.56 -14.34 0.39
C VAL A 12 -60.02 -13.99 0.61
N ALA A 13 -60.32 -12.70 0.77
CA ALA A 13 -61.58 -11.99 0.52
C ALA A 13 -61.28 -10.52 0.89
N GLU A 14 -61.77 -9.48 0.22
CA GLU A 14 -63.02 -9.32 -0.49
C GLU A 14 -62.89 -8.14 -1.46
N GLN A 15 -63.55 -8.27 -2.60
CA GLN A 15 -63.64 -7.34 -3.70
C GLN A 15 -64.85 -6.44 -3.44
N ASP A 16 -64.69 -5.12 -3.46
CA ASP A 16 -65.84 -4.20 -3.53
C ASP A 16 -65.64 -3.19 -4.65
N GLU A 17 -66.64 -3.14 -5.51
CA GLU A 17 -66.72 -2.50 -6.81
C GLU A 17 -67.93 -1.57 -6.76
N THR A 18 -67.72 -0.26 -6.66
CA THR A 18 -68.76 0.74 -7.01
C THR A 18 -68.13 2.03 -7.52
N ASP A 19 -68.13 2.16 -8.85
CA ASP A 19 -68.70 3.26 -9.66
C ASP A 19 -68.73 4.70 -9.10
N VAL A 20 -68.29 5.67 -9.94
CA VAL A 20 -69.06 6.86 -10.39
C VAL A 20 -68.12 7.95 -10.98
N LEU A 21 -68.24 8.10 -12.31
CA LEU A 21 -68.28 9.32 -13.13
C LEU A 21 -67.15 10.37 -13.05
N GLY A 22 -66.47 10.56 -14.19
CA GLY A 22 -65.71 11.78 -14.49
C GLY A 22 -64.82 11.65 -15.73
N ALA A 23 -65.42 11.47 -16.91
CA ALA A 23 -64.68 11.53 -18.17
C ALA A 23 -64.40 13.00 -18.54
N ASP A 24 -63.13 13.39 -18.54
CA ASP A 24 -62.65 14.60 -19.25
C ASP A 24 -61.93 14.17 -20.54
N PRO A 25 -62.40 14.59 -21.73
CA PRO A 25 -61.83 14.22 -23.01
C PRO A 25 -60.91 15.32 -23.52
N PHE A 26 -59.63 15.31 -23.13
CA PHE A 26 -58.59 16.14 -23.75
C PHE A 26 -57.26 15.37 -23.86
N GLU A 27 -57.15 14.61 -24.95
CA GLU A 27 -56.08 14.70 -25.95
C GLU A 27 -54.63 14.93 -25.47
N ALA A 28 -53.82 13.85 -25.49
CA ALA A 28 -52.42 13.89 -25.94
C ALA A 28 -51.97 12.50 -26.45
N ASP A 29 -51.33 12.52 -27.61
CA ASP A 29 -50.95 11.42 -28.53
C ASP A 29 -49.98 10.37 -27.94
N PRO A 30 -49.95 9.12 -28.45
CA PRO A 30 -49.30 7.95 -27.85
C PRO A 30 -47.91 7.70 -28.45
N LEU A 31 -46.86 8.27 -27.86
CA LEU A 31 -45.47 7.88 -28.20
C LEU A 31 -44.55 7.90 -26.98
N GLU A 32 -44.95 7.24 -25.89
CA GLU A 32 -43.99 6.80 -24.87
C GLU A 32 -44.12 5.30 -24.70
N GLY A 33 -43.12 4.60 -25.26
CA GLY A 33 -43.00 3.16 -25.16
C GLY A 33 -43.09 2.73 -23.70
N ALA A 34 -44.07 1.88 -23.42
CA ALA A 34 -44.20 1.16 -22.19
C ALA A 34 -42.89 0.42 -21.89
N TRP A 35 -42.12 0.96 -20.95
CA TRP A 35 -41.20 0.14 -20.19
C TRP A 35 -42.08 -0.88 -19.44
N PRO A 36 -41.83 -2.19 -19.57
CA PRO A 36 -42.58 -3.16 -18.80
C PRO A 36 -42.40 -2.82 -17.32
N ASP A 37 -43.51 -2.71 -16.60
CA ASP A 37 -43.57 -2.55 -15.15
C ASP A 37 -42.68 -3.59 -14.47
N GLU A 38 -41.42 -3.23 -14.22
CA GLU A 38 -40.62 -3.83 -13.18
C GLU A 38 -41.32 -3.45 -11.88
N ARG A 39 -42.26 -4.31 -11.49
CA ARG A 39 -42.89 -4.36 -10.17
C ARG A 39 -41.86 -3.89 -9.17
N ALA A 40 -42.03 -2.66 -8.70
CA ALA A 40 -41.20 -2.08 -7.69
C ALA A 40 -41.20 -3.06 -6.52
N HIS A 41 -40.17 -3.90 -6.45
CA HIS A 41 -39.77 -4.53 -5.22
C HIS A 41 -39.32 -3.34 -4.42
N GLY A 42 -40.28 -2.74 -3.71
CA GLY A 42 -40.03 -1.64 -2.80
C GLY A 42 -38.94 -2.15 -1.90
N THR A 43 -37.72 -1.69 -2.16
CA THR A 43 -36.63 -1.80 -1.20
C THR A 43 -37.20 -1.08 -0.01
N ARG A 44 -37.67 -1.85 0.98
CA ARG A 44 -38.19 -1.30 2.23
C ARG A 44 -37.01 -0.55 2.82
N VAL A 45 -36.97 0.76 2.57
CA VAL A 45 -36.00 1.65 3.19
C VAL A 45 -36.33 1.53 4.66
N LEU A 46 -35.46 0.85 5.41
CA LEU A 46 -35.58 0.82 6.85
C LEU A 46 -35.63 2.28 7.30
N PRO A 47 -36.56 2.66 8.21
CA PRO A 47 -36.52 3.98 8.81
C PRO A 47 -35.09 4.23 9.27
N TRP A 48 -34.50 5.31 8.79
CA TRP A 48 -33.19 5.73 9.28
C TRP A 48 -33.45 6.12 10.74
N ASP A 49 -33.10 5.25 11.70
CA ASP A 49 -33.11 5.59 13.10
C ASP A 49 -32.01 6.65 13.30
N ASP A 50 -32.38 7.93 13.20
CA ASP A 50 -31.52 9.07 13.53
C ASP A 50 -31.00 9.00 14.98
N GLU A 51 -31.57 8.12 15.80
CA GLU A 51 -31.19 7.88 17.20
C GLU A 51 -30.15 6.79 17.40
N GLN A 52 -29.76 6.03 16.38
CA GLN A 52 -28.53 5.23 16.43
C GLN A 52 -27.33 6.12 16.17
N GLY A 53 -27.11 7.05 17.11
CA GLY A 53 -25.83 7.69 17.26
C GLY A 53 -24.78 6.60 17.29
N TRP A 54 -23.95 6.55 16.24
CA TRP A 54 -22.74 5.75 16.24
C TRP A 54 -22.10 5.94 17.62
N PRO A 55 -21.78 4.87 18.36
CA PRO A 55 -21.16 5.04 19.67
C PRO A 55 -19.97 5.97 19.46
N GLU A 56 -20.08 7.20 19.98
CA GLU A 56 -19.10 8.26 19.76
C GLU A 56 -17.78 7.67 20.22
N ALA A 57 -16.95 7.26 19.25
CA ALA A 57 -15.76 6.50 19.55
C ALA A 57 -14.96 7.38 20.49
N ALA A 58 -14.78 6.91 21.74
CA ALA A 58 -14.14 7.70 22.78
C ALA A 58 -12.90 8.37 22.17
N PRO A 59 -12.76 9.71 22.27
CA PRO A 59 -11.80 10.46 21.48
C PRO A 59 -10.43 9.80 21.63
N GLU A 60 -9.89 9.28 20.52
CA GLU A 60 -8.63 8.55 20.53
C GLU A 60 -7.60 9.41 21.29
N PRO A 61 -6.92 8.86 22.31
CA PRO A 61 -5.98 9.63 23.10
C PRO A 61 -4.97 10.28 22.16
N ARG A 62 -4.91 11.62 22.19
CA ARG A 62 -4.03 12.39 21.30
C ARG A 62 -2.61 11.89 21.52
N THR A 63 -2.02 11.29 20.49
CA THR A 63 -0.63 10.84 20.55
C THR A 63 0.24 12.00 21.01
N PRO A 64 1.03 11.84 22.09
CA PRO A 64 1.81 12.94 22.63
C PRO A 64 2.75 13.48 21.54
N LEU A 65 2.90 14.81 21.47
CA LEU A 65 3.74 15.47 20.47
C LEU A 65 5.17 14.92 20.45
N LEU A 66 5.66 14.49 21.61
CA LEU A 66 6.96 13.85 21.76
C LEU A 66 7.07 12.52 21.01
N GLU A 67 6.04 11.67 21.03
CA GLU A 67 6.03 10.40 20.30
C GLU A 67 5.99 10.65 18.79
N ARG A 68 5.24 11.68 18.35
CA ARG A 68 5.26 12.12 16.96
C ARG A 68 6.64 12.63 16.54
N ALA A 69 7.32 13.43 17.37
CA ALA A 69 8.66 13.93 17.11
C ALA A 69 9.69 12.79 17.06
N ARG A 70 9.63 11.85 18.01
CA ARG A 70 10.47 10.63 18.04
C ARG A 70 10.32 9.79 16.78
N ARG A 71 9.07 9.60 16.34
CA ARG A 71 8.76 8.88 15.10
C ARG A 71 9.26 9.61 13.86
N ALA A 72 9.08 10.94 13.80
CA ALA A 72 9.57 11.75 12.70
C ALA A 72 11.11 11.70 12.63
N LEU A 73 11.81 11.80 13.77
CA LEU A 73 13.26 11.72 13.82
C LEU A 73 13.77 10.36 13.36
N LEU A 74 13.19 9.26 13.85
CA LEU A 74 13.57 7.91 13.38
C LEU A 74 13.41 7.76 11.87
N LEU A 75 12.30 8.25 11.32
CA LEU A 75 12.05 8.18 9.87
C LEU A 75 13.01 9.08 9.09
N ALA A 76 13.35 10.26 9.61
CA ALA A 76 14.31 11.15 8.97
C ALA A 76 15.72 10.54 8.96
N VAL A 77 16.17 9.98 10.08
CA VAL A 77 17.48 9.31 10.18
C VAL A 77 17.53 8.05 9.32
N LEU A 78 16.44 7.27 9.25
CA LEU A 78 16.32 6.14 8.35
C LEU A 78 16.40 6.57 6.89
N GLY A 79 15.67 7.62 6.51
CA GLY A 79 15.71 8.17 5.15
C GLY A 79 17.12 8.65 4.78
N GLY A 80 17.79 9.36 5.69
CA GLY A 80 19.19 9.78 5.52
C GLY A 80 20.16 8.61 5.40
N ALA A 81 20.00 7.56 6.21
CA ALA A 81 20.82 6.36 6.14
C ALA A 81 20.68 5.62 4.80
N VAL A 82 19.45 5.54 4.25
CA VAL A 82 19.20 4.96 2.93
C VAL A 82 19.85 5.82 1.84
N THR A 83 19.73 7.15 1.91
CA THR A 83 20.41 8.05 0.97
C THR A 83 21.92 7.89 1.03
N ALA A 84 22.51 7.80 2.24
CA ALA A 84 23.94 7.56 2.40
C ALA A 84 24.39 6.22 1.79
N ALA A 85 23.57 5.17 1.94
CA ALA A 85 23.84 3.89 1.28
C ALA A 85 23.78 3.98 -0.25
N VAL A 86 22.88 4.78 -0.81
CA VAL A 86 22.82 5.06 -2.26
C VAL A 86 24.07 5.80 -2.74
N VAL A 87 24.64 6.69 -1.94
CA VAL A 87 25.91 7.37 -2.28
C VAL A 87 27.08 6.39 -2.23
N ALA A 88 27.16 5.56 -1.19
CA ALA A 88 28.29 4.66 -0.98
C ALA A 88 28.31 3.49 -1.98
N VAL A 89 27.18 2.82 -2.17
CA VAL A 89 27.08 1.58 -2.95
C VAL A 89 25.80 1.60 -3.81
N PRO A 90 25.72 2.48 -4.82
CA PRO A 90 24.47 2.81 -5.52
C PRO A 90 23.71 1.62 -6.09
N LEU A 91 24.41 0.68 -6.73
CA LEU A 91 23.76 -0.47 -7.36
C LEU A 91 23.13 -1.41 -6.34
N LEU A 92 23.88 -1.78 -5.30
CA LEU A 92 23.37 -2.65 -4.24
C LEU A 92 22.28 -1.97 -3.41
N ALA A 93 22.43 -0.68 -3.10
CA ALA A 93 21.45 0.08 -2.34
C ALA A 93 20.12 0.23 -3.11
N VAL A 94 20.16 0.61 -4.39
CA VAL A 94 18.94 0.78 -5.19
C VAL A 94 18.25 -0.57 -5.43
N THR A 95 19.00 -1.61 -5.78
CA THR A 95 18.41 -2.94 -6.01
C THR A 95 17.80 -3.54 -4.74
N SER A 96 18.50 -3.46 -3.62
CA SER A 96 17.96 -3.91 -2.32
C SER A 96 16.75 -3.09 -1.90
N LEU A 97 16.77 -1.76 -2.07
CA LEU A 97 15.64 -0.90 -1.77
C LEU A 97 14.41 -1.26 -2.60
N MET A 98 14.57 -1.46 -3.92
CA MET A 98 13.48 -1.89 -4.80
C MET A 98 12.92 -3.25 -4.38
N LEU A 99 13.78 -4.21 -4.05
CA LEU A 99 13.37 -5.54 -3.59
C LEU A 99 12.59 -5.46 -2.27
N VAL A 100 13.09 -4.70 -1.29
CA VAL A 100 12.42 -4.49 0.01
C VAL A 100 11.06 -3.85 -0.20
N VAL A 101 10.96 -2.82 -1.03
CA VAL A 101 9.70 -2.12 -1.32
C VAL A 101 8.70 -3.02 -2.03
N TRP A 102 9.18 -3.82 -2.99
CA TRP A 102 8.38 -4.84 -3.67
C TRP A 102 7.82 -5.85 -2.65
N LEU A 103 8.65 -6.41 -1.78
CA LEU A 103 8.23 -7.36 -0.74
C LEU A 103 7.24 -6.75 0.26
N LEU A 104 7.50 -5.54 0.76
CA LEU A 104 6.59 -4.84 1.67
C LEU A 104 5.22 -4.62 1.03
N ARG A 105 5.22 -4.23 -0.25
CA ARG A 105 3.99 -3.94 -0.99
C ARG A 105 3.20 -5.21 -1.28
N SER A 106 3.85 -6.27 -1.76
CA SER A 106 3.17 -7.55 -2.01
C SER A 106 2.68 -8.20 -0.72
N GLY A 107 3.45 -8.11 0.37
CA GLY A 107 3.01 -8.54 1.71
C GLY A 107 1.82 -7.75 2.25
N SER A 108 1.69 -6.46 1.91
CA SER A 108 0.52 -5.65 2.29
C SER A 108 -0.78 -6.11 1.62
N ILE A 109 -0.70 -6.66 0.40
CA ILE A 109 -1.86 -7.15 -0.35
C ILE A 109 -2.30 -8.51 0.21
N ALA A 110 -1.34 -9.40 0.46
CA ALA A 110 -1.60 -10.71 1.07
C ALA A 110 -2.17 -10.61 2.50
N ALA A 111 -1.72 -9.61 3.28
CA ALA A 111 -2.28 -9.35 4.61
C ALA A 111 -3.70 -8.77 4.57
N GLY A 112 -4.04 -8.01 3.52
CA GLY A 112 -5.35 -7.36 3.36
C GLY A 112 -6.48 -8.37 3.11
N THR A 113 -6.24 -9.40 2.31
CA THR A 113 -7.26 -10.43 1.98
C THR A 113 -7.62 -11.30 3.18
N VAL A 114 -6.65 -11.56 4.07
CA VAL A 114 -6.87 -12.31 5.31
C VAL A 114 -7.40 -11.43 6.44
N GLY A 115 -7.03 -10.14 6.46
CA GLY A 115 -7.62 -9.16 7.37
C GLY A 115 -9.13 -9.02 7.17
N ALA A 116 -9.59 -8.83 5.92
CA ALA A 116 -11.00 -8.69 5.59
C ALA A 116 -11.83 -9.93 6.01
N ARG A 117 -11.32 -11.14 5.74
CA ARG A 117 -11.98 -12.38 6.16
C ARG A 117 -12.03 -12.55 7.67
N ARG A 118 -11.00 -12.11 8.40
CA ARG A 118 -10.98 -12.17 9.88
C ARG A 118 -11.95 -11.18 10.50
N GLN A 119 -12.16 -10.03 9.87
CA GLN A 119 -13.16 -9.04 10.28
C GLN A 119 -14.58 -9.62 10.15
N GLU A 120 -14.87 -10.36 9.09
CA GLU A 120 -16.20 -10.91 8.81
C GLU A 120 -16.49 -12.25 9.50
N ARG A 121 -15.49 -13.13 9.68
CA ARG A 121 -15.72 -14.54 10.08
C ARG A 121 -14.87 -15.02 11.26
N GLY A 122 -14.10 -14.13 11.87
CA GLY A 122 -13.22 -14.45 13.01
C GLY A 122 -11.93 -15.18 12.61
N ARG A 123 -11.01 -15.31 13.57
CA ARG A 123 -9.66 -15.87 13.36
C ARG A 123 -9.70 -17.40 13.39
N ARG A 124 -9.41 -18.07 12.27
CA ARG A 124 -9.22 -19.53 12.22
C ARG A 124 -7.74 -19.90 12.07
N TRP A 125 -7.38 -21.05 12.63
CA TRP A 125 -6.00 -21.55 12.61
C TRP A 125 -5.50 -21.93 11.21
N TRP A 126 -6.41 -22.39 10.35
CA TRP A 126 -6.13 -22.74 8.94
C TRP A 126 -5.88 -21.55 8.01
N ASP A 127 -6.06 -20.32 8.48
CA ASP A 127 -5.83 -19.14 7.63
C ASP A 127 -4.34 -18.94 7.32
N GLY A 128 -3.44 -19.32 8.24
CA GLY A 128 -1.99 -19.17 8.08
C GLY A 128 -1.40 -20.00 6.93
N PRO A 129 -1.64 -21.33 6.90
CA PRO A 129 -1.15 -22.20 5.82
C PRO A 129 -1.73 -21.82 4.44
N ARG A 130 -3.00 -21.42 4.39
CA ARG A 130 -3.66 -21.00 3.15
C ARG A 130 -3.11 -19.68 2.61
N LEU A 131 -2.69 -18.78 3.50
CA LEU A 131 -1.97 -17.55 3.15
C LEU A 131 -0.60 -17.88 2.54
N LEU A 132 0.14 -18.82 3.12
CA LEU A 132 1.44 -19.24 2.61
C LEU A 132 1.36 -19.85 1.19
N LEU A 133 0.30 -20.62 0.93
CA LEU A 133 0.11 -21.31 -0.35
C LEU A 133 -0.47 -20.42 -1.45
N GLY A 134 -1.32 -19.44 -1.12
CA GLY A 134 -1.89 -18.48 -2.08
C GLY A 134 -1.04 -17.23 -2.31
N ALA A 135 -0.22 -16.86 -1.31
CA ALA A 135 0.70 -15.71 -1.38
C ALA A 135 1.56 -15.63 -2.64
N PRO A 136 2.18 -16.72 -3.15
CA PRO A 136 3.05 -16.60 -4.32
C PRO A 136 2.30 -16.17 -5.59
N TRP A 137 1.05 -16.58 -5.77
CA TRP A 137 0.28 -16.25 -6.97
C TRP A 137 -0.28 -14.82 -6.94
N ASP A 138 -0.72 -14.37 -5.76
CA ASP A 138 -1.10 -12.96 -5.55
C ASP A 138 0.12 -12.02 -5.65
N LEU A 139 1.31 -12.51 -5.28
CA LEU A 139 2.59 -11.80 -5.48
C LEU A 139 2.80 -11.50 -6.96
N VAL A 140 2.67 -12.52 -7.82
CA VAL A 140 2.88 -12.42 -9.27
C VAL A 140 1.88 -11.46 -9.90
N ARG A 141 0.62 -11.50 -9.47
CA ARG A 141 -0.43 -10.63 -10.01
C ARG A 141 -0.22 -9.15 -9.66
N SER A 142 0.52 -8.85 -8.58
CA SER A 142 0.84 -7.48 -8.17
C SER A 142 2.04 -6.87 -8.92
N ILE A 143 2.86 -7.70 -9.59
CA ILE A 143 4.10 -7.29 -10.28
C ILE A 143 3.90 -6.07 -11.20
N PRO A 144 2.95 -6.06 -12.17
CA PRO A 144 2.88 -4.97 -13.15
C PRO A 144 2.60 -3.61 -12.51
N SER A 145 1.69 -3.54 -11.52
CA SER A 145 1.41 -2.30 -10.81
C SER A 145 2.61 -1.82 -9.99
N THR A 146 3.37 -2.73 -9.38
CA THR A 146 4.58 -2.36 -8.64
C THR A 146 5.70 -1.88 -9.56
N LEU A 147 5.85 -2.46 -10.75
CA LEU A 147 6.88 -2.07 -11.71
C LEU A 147 6.63 -0.66 -12.26
N VAL A 148 5.39 -0.33 -12.61
CA VAL A 148 5.04 1.03 -13.09
C VAL A 148 5.41 2.09 -12.06
N LEU A 149 5.21 1.82 -10.77
CA LEU A 149 5.46 2.79 -9.70
C LEU A 149 6.93 2.88 -9.29
N GLN A 150 7.65 1.76 -9.36
CA GLN A 150 9.11 1.75 -9.24
C GLN A 150 9.74 2.52 -10.40
N LEU A 151 9.27 2.29 -11.64
CA LEU A 151 9.75 2.99 -12.82
C LEU A 151 9.47 4.49 -12.75
N TRP A 152 8.32 4.90 -12.22
CA TRP A 152 8.00 6.30 -11.96
C TRP A 152 8.98 6.95 -10.98
N SER A 153 9.26 6.28 -9.87
CA SER A 153 10.20 6.78 -8.86
C SER A 153 11.62 6.84 -9.39
N LEU A 154 12.04 5.81 -10.13
CA LEU A 154 13.32 5.75 -10.79
C LEU A 154 13.46 6.86 -11.83
N GLY A 155 12.40 7.13 -12.61
CA GLY A 155 12.34 8.22 -13.57
C GLY A 155 12.52 9.60 -12.92
N LEU A 156 11.88 9.85 -11.76
CA LEU A 156 12.08 11.10 -11.01
C LEU A 156 13.50 11.23 -10.47
N ALA A 157 14.06 10.16 -9.93
CA ALA A 157 15.44 10.14 -9.46
C ALA A 157 16.43 10.39 -10.62
N LEU A 158 16.21 9.75 -11.78
CA LEU A 158 17.00 9.97 -12.99
C LEU A 158 16.89 11.41 -13.50
N ALA A 159 15.68 12.00 -13.50
CA ALA A 159 15.48 13.39 -13.89
C ALA A 159 16.24 14.36 -12.97
N ALA A 160 16.22 14.11 -11.65
CA ALA A 160 17.02 14.88 -10.70
C ALA A 160 18.52 14.72 -10.96
N GLY A 161 18.97 13.52 -11.31
CA GLY A 161 20.38 13.24 -11.65
C GLY A 161 20.81 13.96 -12.92
N LEU A 162 19.97 13.97 -13.94
CA LEU A 162 20.19 14.74 -15.17
C LEU A 162 20.24 16.24 -14.91
N LEU A 163 19.42 16.76 -13.99
CA LEU A 163 19.46 18.16 -13.59
C LEU A 163 20.76 18.50 -12.82
N CYS A 164 21.19 17.64 -11.90
CA CYS A 164 22.48 17.77 -11.21
C CYS A 164 23.66 17.70 -12.19
N TYR A 165 23.59 16.79 -13.17
CA TYR A 165 24.57 16.70 -14.25
C TYR A 165 24.63 17.99 -15.08
N ALA A 166 23.47 18.58 -15.40
CA ALA A 166 23.39 19.83 -16.15
C ALA A 166 24.05 21.02 -15.42
N VAL A 167 24.04 21.04 -14.08
CA VAL A 167 24.75 22.05 -13.28
C VAL A 167 26.17 21.62 -12.89
N ALA A 168 26.70 20.56 -13.50
CA ALA A 168 28.04 20.02 -13.28
C ALA A 168 28.37 19.72 -11.81
N LEU A 169 27.38 19.20 -11.07
CA LEU A 169 27.56 18.79 -9.68
C LEU A 169 28.50 17.57 -9.59
N ASP A 170 29.26 17.47 -8.50
CA ASP A 170 30.12 16.31 -8.26
C ASP A 170 29.28 15.01 -8.11
N VAL A 171 29.93 13.87 -8.37
CA VAL A 171 29.27 12.55 -8.37
C VAL A 171 28.62 12.23 -7.01
N PRO A 172 29.31 12.38 -5.86
CA PRO A 172 28.70 12.14 -4.55
C PRO A 172 27.47 13.01 -4.29
N SER A 173 27.54 14.32 -4.57
CA SER A 173 26.39 15.22 -4.40
C SER A 173 25.22 14.86 -5.32
N THR A 174 25.51 14.48 -6.57
CA THR A 174 24.49 14.02 -7.51
C THR A 174 23.80 12.75 -7.00
N LEU A 175 24.56 11.77 -6.49
CA LEU A 175 24.01 10.56 -5.88
C LEU A 175 23.20 10.86 -4.62
N ALA A 176 23.63 11.83 -3.81
CA ALA A 176 22.91 12.25 -2.63
C ALA A 176 21.56 12.87 -2.98
N VAL A 177 21.52 13.76 -3.98
CA VAL A 177 20.27 14.38 -4.45
C VAL A 177 19.34 13.36 -5.08
N THR A 178 19.84 12.53 -5.99
CA THR A 178 19.04 11.47 -6.64
C THR A 178 18.53 10.44 -5.64
N GLY A 179 19.35 10.02 -4.69
CA GLY A 179 18.95 9.13 -3.60
C GLY A 179 17.88 9.75 -2.70
N ALA A 180 18.03 11.02 -2.33
CA ALA A 180 17.03 11.75 -1.56
C ALA A 180 15.70 11.89 -2.31
N VAL A 181 15.74 12.19 -3.62
CA VAL A 181 14.55 12.25 -4.48
C VAL A 181 13.90 10.88 -4.59
N LEU A 182 14.68 9.80 -4.75
CA LEU A 182 14.17 8.42 -4.80
C LEU A 182 13.46 8.05 -3.48
N VAL A 183 14.10 8.28 -2.34
CA VAL A 183 13.52 8.00 -1.02
C VAL A 183 12.24 8.82 -0.81
N GLY A 184 12.28 10.11 -1.16
CA GLY A 184 11.12 11.00 -1.10
C GLY A 184 9.98 10.55 -2.01
N SER A 185 10.27 10.21 -3.27
CA SER A 185 9.26 9.76 -4.21
C SER A 185 8.66 8.42 -3.80
N LEU A 186 9.43 7.51 -3.19
CA LEU A 186 8.89 6.26 -2.66
C LEU A 186 7.97 6.49 -1.46
N TRP A 187 8.29 7.47 -0.62
CA TRP A 187 7.52 7.78 0.58
C TRP A 187 6.22 8.52 0.28
N TRP A 188 6.29 9.57 -0.54
CA TRP A 188 5.16 10.43 -0.89
C TRP A 188 4.43 10.04 -2.17
N GLY A 189 5.03 9.21 -3.02
CA GLY A 189 4.50 8.87 -4.33
C GLY A 189 3.29 7.92 -4.32
N PRO A 190 2.75 7.63 -5.52
CA PRO A 190 1.56 6.82 -5.68
C PRO A 190 1.74 5.40 -5.11
N GLY A 191 0.92 5.05 -4.12
CA GLY A 191 1.04 3.78 -3.37
C GLY A 191 1.91 3.86 -2.10
N GLY A 192 2.42 5.03 -1.72
CA GLY A 192 3.20 5.23 -0.49
C GLY A 192 2.44 4.86 0.80
N SER A 193 1.11 4.86 0.79
CA SER A 193 0.28 4.35 1.91
C SER A 193 0.56 2.87 2.22
N ARG A 194 0.88 2.08 1.19
CA ARG A 194 1.20 0.65 1.33
C ARG A 194 2.61 0.41 1.86
N VAL A 195 3.50 1.40 1.79
CA VAL A 195 4.83 1.39 2.42
C VAL A 195 4.74 1.94 3.84
N ARG A 196 4.01 3.05 4.02
CA ARG A 196 3.82 3.71 5.32
C ARG A 196 3.04 2.85 6.32
N SER A 197 2.13 1.99 5.87
CA SER A 197 1.37 1.07 6.74
C SER A 197 2.25 -0.01 7.43
N PRO A 198 3.02 -0.84 6.70
CA PRO A 198 3.93 -1.82 7.31
C PRO A 198 5.07 -1.15 8.08
N VAL A 199 5.66 -0.07 7.55
CA VAL A 199 6.67 0.71 8.28
C VAL A 199 6.08 1.26 9.57
N GLY A 200 4.84 1.77 9.54
CA GLY A 200 4.14 2.24 10.72
C GLY A 200 3.92 1.15 11.78
N ARG A 201 3.70 -0.11 11.38
CA ARG A 201 3.58 -1.25 12.32
C ARG A 201 4.87 -1.57 13.06
N VAL A 202 6.03 -1.33 12.43
CA VAL A 202 7.34 -1.56 13.06
C VAL A 202 7.79 -0.32 13.85
N VAL A 203 7.59 0.87 13.30
CA VAL A 203 8.07 2.12 13.92
C VAL A 203 7.26 2.50 15.16
N ARG A 204 5.94 2.25 15.17
CA ARG A 204 5.08 2.56 16.33
C ARG A 204 5.56 1.91 17.64
N PRO A 205 5.81 0.58 17.72
CA PRO A 205 6.31 -0.02 18.95
C PRO A 205 7.72 0.46 19.29
N LEU A 206 8.57 0.71 18.29
CA LEU A 206 9.93 1.24 18.51
C LEU A 206 9.91 2.67 19.09
N SER A 207 8.92 3.49 18.73
CA SER A 207 8.78 4.86 19.25
C SER A 207 8.07 4.96 20.61
N ALA A 208 7.38 3.89 21.02
CA ALA A 208 6.56 3.89 22.23
C ALA A 208 7.39 3.95 23.52
N THR A 209 8.56 3.31 23.55
CA THR A 209 9.47 3.29 24.70
C THR A 209 10.76 4.06 24.40
N LEU A 210 11.17 4.96 25.30
CA LEU A 210 12.36 5.81 25.10
C LEU A 210 13.65 4.99 24.92
N GLY A 211 13.83 3.91 25.68
CA GLY A 211 15.02 3.06 25.57
C GLY A 211 15.12 2.35 24.22
N VAL A 212 14.03 1.71 23.79
CA VAL A 212 13.96 1.04 22.48
C VAL A 212 14.11 2.04 21.33
N TRP A 213 13.49 3.22 21.47
CA TRP A 213 13.64 4.33 20.53
C TRP A 213 15.10 4.79 20.42
N ALA A 214 15.78 5.00 21.54
CA ALA A 214 17.16 5.47 21.54
C ALA A 214 18.12 4.44 20.93
N VAL A 215 17.94 3.15 21.27
CA VAL A 215 18.75 2.06 20.70
C VAL A 215 18.50 1.93 19.20
N SER A 216 17.24 1.97 18.75
CA SER A 216 16.92 1.90 17.32
C SER A 216 17.44 3.12 16.56
N LEU A 217 17.31 4.33 17.12
CA LEU A 217 17.86 5.54 16.54
C LEU A 217 19.39 5.45 16.44
N ALA A 218 20.07 5.02 17.50
CA ALA A 218 21.51 4.86 17.52
C ALA A 218 21.98 3.83 16.48
N LEU A 219 21.29 2.70 16.36
CA LEU A 219 21.63 1.66 15.39
C LEU A 219 21.48 2.15 13.95
N VAL A 220 20.39 2.86 13.63
CA VAL A 220 20.18 3.45 12.31
C VAL A 220 21.18 4.58 12.05
N ALA A 221 21.48 5.41 13.04
CA ALA A 221 22.47 6.47 12.93
C ALA A 221 23.88 5.91 12.68
N VAL A 222 24.27 4.86 13.39
CA VAL A 222 25.56 4.17 13.18
C VAL A 222 25.63 3.54 11.79
N ALA A 223 24.55 2.89 11.33
CA ALA A 223 24.49 2.34 9.98
C ALA A 223 24.60 3.44 8.91
N GLY A 224 23.88 4.55 9.09
CA GLY A 224 23.95 5.71 8.19
C GLY A 224 25.31 6.39 8.20
N ALA A 225 25.94 6.53 9.37
CA ALA A 225 27.29 7.07 9.51
C ALA A 225 28.33 6.14 8.89
N GLY A 226 28.18 4.83 9.03
CA GLY A 226 29.04 3.84 8.38
C GLY A 226 28.92 3.92 6.85
N ALA A 227 27.71 4.01 6.30
CA ALA A 227 27.52 4.22 4.87
C ALA A 227 28.11 5.56 4.41
N ALA A 228 27.88 6.65 5.15
CA ALA A 228 28.46 7.95 4.82
C ALA A 228 30.00 7.93 4.89
N TYR A 229 30.58 7.21 5.84
CA TYR A 229 32.02 6.99 5.95
C TYR A 229 32.57 6.24 4.74
N LEU A 230 31.91 5.15 4.32
CA LEU A 230 32.30 4.42 3.10
C LEU A 230 32.24 5.32 1.86
N ALA A 231 31.26 6.22 1.77
CA ALA A 231 31.17 7.19 0.69
C ALA A 231 32.34 8.21 0.66
N LEU A 232 33.09 8.39 1.76
CA LEU A 232 34.29 9.22 1.78
C LEU A 232 35.47 8.56 1.06
N ASP A 233 35.55 7.23 1.09
CA ASP A 233 36.59 6.46 0.40
C ASP A 233 36.36 6.38 -1.12
N GLY A 234 35.18 6.77 -1.58
CA GLY A 234 34.76 6.75 -2.98
C GLY A 234 33.42 6.02 -3.16
N VAL A 235 32.88 6.08 -4.37
CA VAL A 235 31.64 5.38 -4.73
C VAL A 235 32.00 3.99 -5.24
N ASP A 236 31.47 2.94 -4.61
CA ASP A 236 31.65 1.55 -5.02
C ASP A 236 30.60 1.16 -6.07
N TRP A 237 31.07 0.90 -7.30
CA TRP A 237 30.22 0.49 -8.42
C TRP A 237 30.18 -1.02 -8.65
N THR A 238 30.64 -1.86 -7.71
CA THR A 238 30.55 -3.32 -7.85
C THR A 238 29.11 -3.78 -8.16
N PRO A 239 28.91 -4.67 -9.16
CA PRO A 239 29.91 -5.40 -9.93
C PRO A 239 30.40 -4.73 -11.24
N LEU A 240 30.01 -3.49 -11.57
CA LEU A 240 30.41 -2.84 -12.84
C LEU A 240 31.92 -2.59 -12.95
N GLU A 241 32.63 -2.50 -11.82
CA GLU A 241 34.09 -2.36 -11.79
C GLU A 241 34.82 -3.64 -12.21
N GLY A 242 34.17 -4.79 -12.05
CA GLY A 242 34.72 -6.08 -12.45
C GLY A 242 34.51 -6.34 -13.94
N ARG A 243 35.58 -6.70 -14.67
CA ARG A 243 35.43 -7.21 -16.04
C ARG A 243 34.63 -8.54 -15.99
N PRO A 244 33.48 -8.65 -16.68
CA PRO A 244 32.52 -9.74 -16.48
C PRO A 244 33.04 -11.15 -16.87
N LEU A 245 34.24 -11.24 -17.46
CA LEU A 245 34.87 -12.50 -17.91
C LEU A 245 36.37 -12.58 -17.58
N SER A 246 36.89 -11.74 -16.67
CA SER A 246 38.34 -11.72 -16.36
C SER A 246 38.90 -13.05 -15.84
N GLY A 247 38.06 -13.91 -15.26
CA GLY A 247 38.41 -15.27 -14.82
C GLY A 247 38.06 -16.38 -15.82
N VAL A 248 37.48 -16.07 -16.98
CA VAL A 248 37.09 -17.08 -17.98
C VAL A 248 38.24 -17.25 -18.97
N THR A 249 39.12 -18.20 -18.70
CA THR A 249 40.13 -18.65 -19.67
C THR A 249 39.44 -19.46 -20.77
N VAL A 250 39.33 -18.90 -21.98
CA VAL A 250 38.86 -19.65 -23.16
C VAL A 250 40.02 -20.52 -23.65
N PRO A 251 39.91 -21.87 -23.65
CA PRO A 251 41.01 -22.76 -24.03
C PRO A 251 41.47 -22.66 -25.50
N ALA A 252 40.75 -21.88 -26.32
CA ALA A 252 40.92 -21.85 -27.78
C ALA A 252 42.09 -20.97 -28.28
N LEU A 253 42.77 -20.21 -27.40
CA LEU A 253 43.83 -19.26 -27.77
C LEU A 253 45.23 -19.64 -27.25
N GLN A 254 45.46 -20.90 -26.88
CA GLN A 254 46.79 -21.44 -26.55
C GLN A 254 47.39 -22.26 -27.70
N ARG A 255 47.46 -21.69 -28.91
CA ARG A 255 48.31 -22.25 -30.00
C ARG A 255 49.27 -21.19 -30.50
#